data_AF-A0AAD9NQI5-F1
#
_entry.id   AF-A0AAD9NQI5-F1
#
_cell.length_a   1.000
_cell.length_b   1.000
_cell.length_c   1.000
_cell.angle_alpha   90.00
_cell.angle_beta   90.00
_cell.angle_gamma   90.00
#
_symmetry.space_group_name_H-M   'P 1'
#
loop_
_entity.id
_entity.type
_entity.pdbx_description
1 polymer ?
#
loop_
_entity_poly.entity_id
_entity_poly.type
_entity_poly.pdbx_seq_one_letter_code
_entity_poly.pdbx_strand_id
1 'polypeptide(L)'
;MCYYLITGHSLRPPSFAKKWAFQHMASSPHYAQSNGKAQNAVNTVKRLFTKCKEDGVSDFLALLDWRNTPSEGMGTSPAQRLMRRRCKTFHWLLLC
;
A
#
# COMPACT_ATOMS: atom_id res chain seq x y z
N MET A 1 -11.25 -20.43 -16.55
CA MET A 1 -12.03 -20.25 -17.79
C MET A 1 -11.97 -18.78 -18.17
N CYS A 2 -11.40 -18.52 -19.35
CA CYS A 2 -11.24 -17.20 -19.95
C CYS A 2 -12.57 -16.46 -20.02
N TYR A 3 -12.56 -15.18 -19.67
CA TYR A 3 -13.49 -14.22 -20.24
C TYR A 3 -12.69 -13.11 -20.89
N TYR A 4 -12.39 -13.34 -22.16
CA TYR A 4 -12.30 -12.27 -23.14
C TYR A 4 -13.69 -11.68 -23.26
N LEU A 5 -13.80 -10.35 -23.14
CA LEU A 5 -14.78 -9.45 -23.76
C LEU A 5 -14.85 -8.19 -22.89
N ILE A 6 -14.09 -7.18 -23.32
CA ILE A 6 -14.40 -5.74 -23.37
C ILE A 6 -13.06 -4.98 -23.24
N THR A 7 -12.48 -4.74 -24.42
CA THR A 7 -11.75 -3.55 -24.90
C THR A 7 -10.69 -4.00 -25.90
N GLY A 8 -11.04 -3.90 -27.19
CA GLY A 8 -10.06 -3.98 -28.26
C GLY A 8 -9.16 -2.75 -28.18
N HIS A 9 -8.03 -2.84 -27.48
CA HIS A 9 -6.78 -2.12 -27.74
C HIS A 9 -5.69 -2.70 -26.80
N SER A 10 -4.88 -3.61 -27.36
CA SER A 10 -3.56 -4.04 -26.86
C SER A 10 -3.50 -4.80 -25.53
N LEU A 11 -3.58 -6.14 -25.59
CA LEU A 11 -3.14 -7.07 -24.54
C LEU A 11 -1.61 -7.12 -24.35
N ARG A 12 -0.87 -6.12 -24.86
CA ARG A 12 0.58 -6.08 -24.72
C ARG A 12 0.89 -5.59 -23.30
N PRO A 13 1.63 -6.36 -22.48
CA PRO A 13 2.18 -5.84 -21.24
C PRO A 13 2.95 -4.57 -21.57
N PRO A 14 2.78 -3.49 -20.79
CA PRO A 14 3.54 -2.27 -21.00
C PRO A 14 5.03 -2.60 -21.16
N SER A 15 5.76 -1.83 -21.98
CA SER A 15 7.18 -2.06 -22.22
C SER A 15 7.99 -2.13 -20.91
N PHE A 16 7.54 -1.44 -19.85
CA PHE A 16 8.12 -1.55 -18.51
C PHE A 16 7.99 -2.96 -17.92
N ALA A 17 6.85 -3.64 -18.04
CA ALA A 17 6.63 -4.94 -17.41
C ALA A 17 7.59 -5.99 -17.99
N LYS A 18 7.85 -5.89 -19.30
CA LYS A 18 8.85 -6.70 -19.99
C LYS A 18 10.28 -6.34 -19.55
N LYS A 19 10.60 -5.06 -19.43
CA LYS A 19 11.93 -4.57 -19.00
C LYS A 19 12.27 -5.02 -17.58
N TRP A 20 11.30 -4.98 -16.67
CA TRP A 20 11.46 -5.30 -15.25
C TRP A 20 11.07 -6.74 -14.91
N ALA A 21 10.81 -7.58 -15.92
CA ALA A 21 10.51 -9.01 -15.79
C ALA A 21 9.40 -9.36 -14.78
N PHE A 22 8.30 -8.58 -14.75
CA PHE A 22 7.13 -8.92 -13.95
C PHE A 22 5.87 -9.13 -14.78
N GLN A 23 5.02 -10.00 -14.30
CA GLN A 23 3.73 -10.28 -14.93
C GLN A 23 2.71 -9.23 -14.52
N HIS A 24 2.19 -8.47 -15.48
CA HIS A 24 1.06 -7.58 -15.25
C HIS A 24 -0.24 -8.39 -15.28
N MET A 25 -0.88 -8.54 -14.12
CA MET A 25 -2.20 -9.17 -14.00
C MET A 25 -3.26 -8.10 -13.76
N ALA A 26 -4.11 -7.88 -14.76
CA ALA A 26 -5.27 -7.00 -14.62
C ALA A 26 -6.48 -7.80 -14.13
N SER A 27 -7.14 -7.32 -13.08
CA SER A 27 -8.43 -7.85 -12.64
C SER A 27 -9.55 -7.33 -13.53
N SER A 28 -10.61 -8.12 -13.70
CA SER A 28 -11.84 -7.63 -14.34
C SER A 28 -12.40 -6.43 -13.56
N PRO A 29 -12.95 -5.40 -14.24
CA PRO A 29 -13.60 -4.26 -13.58
C PRO A 29 -14.69 -4.67 -12.58
N HIS A 30 -15.31 -5.83 -12.80
CA HIS A 30 -16.40 -6.35 -11.97
C HIS A 30 -15.91 -7.23 -10.82
N TYR A 31 -14.58 -7.36 -10.63
CA TYR A 31 -13.97 -8.22 -9.62
C TYR A 31 -13.08 -7.45 -8.65
N ALA A 32 -13.69 -6.49 -7.95
CA ALA A 32 -13.02 -5.59 -7.00
C ALA A 32 -12.36 -6.33 -5.82
N GLN A 33 -12.82 -7.53 -5.46
CA GLN A 33 -12.29 -8.32 -4.35
C GLN A 33 -10.79 -8.63 -4.51
N SER A 34 -10.34 -8.89 -5.73
CA SER A 34 -8.92 -9.17 -6.02
C SER A 34 -7.97 -8.04 -5.61
N ASN A 35 -8.44 -6.79 -5.59
CA ASN A 35 -7.64 -5.61 -5.27
C ASN A 35 -8.00 -4.97 -3.92
N GLY A 36 -8.89 -5.59 -3.13
CA GLY A 36 -9.44 -5.01 -1.91
C GLY A 36 -8.38 -4.64 -0.87
N LYS A 37 -7.30 -5.44 -0.75
CA LYS A 37 -6.19 -5.14 0.17
C LYS A 37 -5.44 -3.86 -0.20
N ALA A 38 -5.15 -3.66 -1.49
CA ALA A 38 -4.48 -2.44 -1.94
C ALA A 38 -5.40 -1.23 -1.79
N GLN A 39 -6.68 -1.37 -2.12
CA GLN A 39 -7.66 -0.29 -1.96
C GLN A 39 -7.83 0.10 -0.49
N ASN A 40 -7.87 -0.87 0.43
CA ASN A 40 -7.92 -0.60 1.87
C ASN A 40 -6.67 0.16 2.33
N ALA A 41 -5.47 -0.26 1.89
CA ALA A 41 -4.23 0.44 2.22
C ALA A 41 -4.24 1.90 1.74
N VAL A 42 -4.75 2.17 0.54
CA VAL A 42 -4.92 3.54 0.03
C VAL A 42 -5.87 4.35 0.91
N ASN A 43 -7.00 3.76 1.31
CA ASN A 43 -7.98 4.42 2.18
C ASN A 43 -7.38 4.75 3.55
N THR A 44 -6.56 3.85 4.12
CA THR A 44 -5.83 4.11 5.38
C THR A 44 -4.90 5.31 5.25
N VAL A 45 -4.09 5.37 4.19
CA VAL A 45 -3.16 6.48 3.97
C VAL A 45 -3.89 7.80 3.73
N LYS A 46 -5.01 7.80 3.00
CA LYS A 46 -5.84 9.00 2.82
C LYS A 46 -6.34 9.55 4.15
N ARG A 47 -6.88 8.69 5.02
CA ARG A 47 -7.35 9.09 6.35
C ARG A 47 -6.22 9.62 7.22
N LEU A 48 -5.05 9.00 7.14
CA LEU A 48 -3.85 9.46 7.84
C LEU A 48 -3.50 10.89 7.42
N PHE A 49 -3.40 11.15 6.11
CA PHE A 49 -3.08 12.48 5.58
C PHE A 49 -4.13 13.54 5.88
N THR A 50 -5.41 13.19 5.91
CA THR A 50 -6.46 14.11 6.36
C THR A 50 -6.18 14.60 7.78
N LYS A 51 -5.85 13.68 8.70
CA LYS A 51 -5.49 14.04 10.09
C LYS A 51 -4.20 14.86 10.15
N CYS A 52 -3.17 14.49 9.40
CA CYS A 52 -1.91 15.25 9.36
C CYS A 52 -2.12 16.70 8.93
N LYS A 53 -2.99 16.91 7.94
CA LYS A 53 -3.36 18.24 7.48
C LYS A 53 -4.11 19.04 8.54
N GLU A 54 -4.97 18.39 9.32
CA GLU A 54 -5.68 19.02 10.46
C GLU A 54 -4.71 19.37 11.60
N ASP A 55 -3.76 18.50 11.89
CA ASP A 55 -2.78 18.66 12.98
C ASP A 55 -1.54 19.49 12.60
N GLY A 56 -1.39 19.88 11.33
CA GLY A 56 -0.23 20.61 10.81
C GLY A 56 1.08 19.79 10.77
N VAL A 57 0.98 18.46 10.79
CA VAL A 57 2.12 17.52 10.78
C VAL A 57 2.48 17.14 9.34
N SER A 58 3.77 16.89 9.09
CA SER A 58 4.23 16.41 7.78
C SER A 58 3.67 15.01 7.45
N ASP A 59 3.09 14.88 6.25
CA ASP A 59 2.61 13.62 5.67
C ASP A 59 3.68 12.50 5.69
N PHE A 60 4.94 12.84 5.46
CA PHE A 60 6.03 11.87 5.43
C PHE A 60 6.35 11.31 6.81
N LEU A 61 6.27 12.13 7.86
CA LEU A 61 6.46 11.70 9.24
C LEU A 61 5.34 10.74 9.64
N ALA A 62 4.10 11.09 9.33
CA ALA A 62 2.97 10.23 9.65
C ALA A 62 3.02 8.89 8.91
N LEU A 63 3.42 8.87 7.64
CA LEU A 63 3.65 7.61 6.92
C LEU A 63 4.75 6.77 7.56
N LEU A 64 5.83 7.41 8.01
CA LEU A 64 6.91 6.74 8.70
C LEU A 64 6.43 6.11 10.01
N ASP A 65 5.63 6.83 10.78
CA ASP A 65 5.05 6.34 12.03
C ASP A 65 4.10 5.19 11.79
N TRP A 66 3.16 5.35 10.87
CA TRP A 66 2.21 4.29 10.51
C TRP A 66 2.91 2.99 10.08
N ARG A 67 4.02 3.08 9.35
CA ARG A 67 4.83 1.91 8.96
C ARG A 67 5.49 1.20 10.14
N ASN A 68 5.76 1.92 11.24
CA ASN A 68 6.45 1.42 12.42
C ASN A 68 5.52 1.05 13.58
N THR A 69 4.28 1.54 13.59
CA THR A 69 3.26 1.18 14.56
C THR A 69 2.78 -0.26 14.33
N PRO A 70 2.76 -1.13 15.36
CA PRO A 70 2.19 -2.46 15.25
C PRO A 70 0.73 -2.42 14.79
N SER A 71 0.36 -3.30 13.86
CA SER A 71 -1.05 -3.44 13.47
C SER A 71 -1.83 -4.16 14.57
N GLU A 72 -3.02 -3.66 14.89
CA GLU A 72 -3.92 -4.30 15.85
C GLU A 72 -4.16 -5.77 15.48
N GLY A 73 -4.13 -6.65 16.47
CA GLY A 73 -4.30 -8.10 16.30
C GLY A 73 -3.12 -8.87 15.69
N MET A 74 -2.11 -8.20 15.11
CA MET A 74 -0.93 -8.87 14.53
C MET A 74 0.35 -8.71 15.35
N GLY A 75 0.38 -7.77 16.32
CA GLY A 75 1.53 -7.52 17.20
C GLY A 75 2.83 -7.05 16.51
N THR A 76 2.81 -6.91 15.17
CA THR A 76 3.97 -6.57 14.33
C THR A 76 3.63 -5.42 13.41
N SER A 77 4.62 -4.57 13.09
CA SER A 77 4.43 -3.42 12.21
C SER A 77 4.53 -3.78 10.72
N PRO A 78 3.94 -2.98 9.82
CA PRO A 78 4.09 -3.18 8.38
C PRO A 78 5.56 -3.24 7.92
N ALA A 79 6.42 -2.35 8.45
CA ALA A 79 7.84 -2.34 8.14
C ALA A 79 8.55 -3.60 8.65
N GLN A 80 8.19 -4.10 9.84
CA GLN A 80 8.79 -5.30 10.40
C GLN A 80 8.44 -6.55 9.57
N ARG A 81 7.21 -6.64 9.07
CA ARG A 81 6.80 -7.73 8.19
C ARG A 81 7.57 -7.75 6.87
N LEU A 82 7.87 -6.57 6.32
CA LEU A 82 8.63 -6.45 5.08
C LEU A 82 10.13 -6.70 5.29
N MET A 83 10.71 -6.13 6.35
CA MET A 83 12.16 -6.09 6.58
C MET A 83 12.67 -7.22 7.50
N ARG A 84 11.77 -7.97 8.14
CA ARG A 84 12.04 -8.96 9.20
C ARG A 84 12.86 -8.43 10.40
N ARG A 85 12.90 -7.11 10.57
CA ARG A 85 13.60 -6.43 11.67
C ARG A 85 12.81 -5.20 12.08
N ARG A 86 12.97 -4.75 13.33
CA ARG A 86 12.35 -3.51 13.81
C ARG A 86 13.15 -2.32 13.27
N CYS A 87 12.50 -1.46 12.49
CA CYS A 87 13.12 -0.22 12.03
C CYS A 87 13.23 0.75 13.22
N LYS A 88 14.42 1.32 13.42
CA LYS A 88 14.67 2.35 14.42
C LYS A 88 14.28 3.70 13.81
N THR A 89 13.18 4.28 14.27
CA THR A 89 12.78 5.64 13.89
C THR A 89 12.80 6.55 15.11
N PHE A 90 13.15 7.81 14.90
CA PHE A 90 13.46 8.76 15.97
C PHE A 90 12.22 9.19 16.80
N HIS A 91 11.02 8.81 16.37
CA HIS A 91 9.77 9.27 16.99
C HIS A 91 9.42 8.59 18.32
N TRP A 92 10.04 7.45 18.66
CA TRP A 92 9.77 6.73 19.91
C TRP A 92 10.30 7.41 21.18
N LEU A 93 10.95 8.57 21.09
CA LEU A 93 11.53 9.28 22.25
C LEU A 93 10.67 10.45 22.77
N LEU A 94 9.51 10.76 22.17
CA LEU A 94 8.67 11.90 22.58
C LEU A 94 7.31 11.51 23.20
N LEU A 95 7.11 10.24 23.53
CA LEU A 95 5.88 9.74 24.19
C LEU A 95 6.17 8.97 25.51
N CYS A 96 7.22 9.37 26.22
CA CYS A 96 7.36 9.13 27.66
C CYS A 96 7.22 10.45 28.40
#